data_AF-A0A8S9DY65-F1
#
_entry.id   AF-A0A8S9DY65-F1
#
_cell.length_a   1.000
_cell.length_b   1.000
_cell.length_c   1.000
_cell.angle_alpha   90.00
_cell.angle_beta   90.00
_cell.angle_gamma   90.00
#
_symmetry.space_group_name_H-M   'P 1'
#
loop_
_entity.id
_entity.type
_entity.pdbx_description
1 polymer ?
#
loop_
_entity_poly.entity_id
_entity_poly.type
_entity_poly.pdbx_seq_one_letter_code
_entity_poly.pdbx_strand_id
1 'polypeptide(L)' 'MPAKPDPRKILDEAMQLEPTERAFVAETLIESLDLDEDFAISPEWRDEIRRRCADIDSKRTILIDSASVINELREKYTR' A
#
# COMPACT_ATOMS: atom_id res chain seq x y z
N MET A 1 -15.59 -0.73 32.18
CA MET A 1 -14.82 -0.68 30.91
C MET A 1 -13.59 0.17 31.19
N PRO A 2 -12.37 -0.25 30.83
CA PRO A 2 -11.22 0.64 30.95
C PRO A 2 -11.49 1.92 30.15
N ALA A 3 -11.02 3.05 30.66
CA ALA A 3 -11.11 4.33 29.96
C ALA A 3 -10.39 4.21 28.62
N LYS A 4 -10.96 4.84 27.58
CA LYS A 4 -10.30 4.92 26.27
C LYS A 4 -8.94 5.61 26.42
N PRO A 5 -7.90 5.18 25.70
CA PRO A 5 -6.60 5.85 25.74
C PRO A 5 -6.72 7.28 25.19
N ASP A 6 -5.93 8.21 25.74
CA ASP A 6 -5.88 9.60 25.31
C ASP A 6 -5.04 9.71 24.02
N PRO A 7 -5.61 10.20 22.89
CA PRO A 7 -4.88 10.34 21.64
C PRO A 7 -3.61 11.19 21.73
N ARG A 8 -3.59 12.20 22.61
CA ARG A 8 -2.39 13.05 22.76
C ARG A 8 -1.23 12.28 23.36
N LYS A 9 -1.52 11.46 24.37
CA LYS A 9 -0.52 10.60 25.00
C LYS A 9 0.07 9.60 24.00
N ILE A 10 -0.77 9.02 23.14
CA ILE A 10 -0.31 8.10 22.08
C ILE A 10 0.63 8.83 21.11
N LEU A 11 0.28 10.05 20.70
CA LEU A 11 1.11 10.85 19.80
C LEU A 11 2.45 11.21 20.45
N ASP A 12 2.42 11.67 21.70
CA ASP A 12 3.63 12.05 22.43
C ASP A 12 4.59 10.87 22.58
N GLU A 13 4.07 9.69 22.91
CA GLU A 13 4.86 8.45 23.01
C GLU A 13 5.40 8.01 21.65
N ALA A 14 4.58 8.04 20.59
CA ALA A 14 5.02 7.70 19.24
C ALA A 14 6.14 8.64 18.76
N MET A 15 6.08 9.93 19.09
CA MET A 15 7.12 10.90 18.70
C MET A 15 8.48 10.65 19.37
N GLN A 16 8.54 9.85 20.45
CA GLN A 16 9.81 9.45 21.09
C GLN A 16 10.48 8.23 20.42
N LEU A 17 9.78 7.51 19.55
CA LEU A 17 10.32 6.32 18.87
C LEU A 17 11.31 6.70 17.75
N GLU A 18 12.17 5.77 17.36
CA GLU A 18 13.05 5.95 16.20
C GLU A 18 12.23 6.02 14.89
N PRO A 19 12.77 6.63 13.82
CA PRO A 19 12.01 6.83 12.57
C PRO A 19 11.35 5.57 12.01
N THR A 20 12.03 4.43 12.06
CA THR A 20 11.50 3.15 11.55
C THR A 20 10.37 2.59 12.41
N GLU A 21 10.46 2.76 13.73
CA GLU A 21 9.43 2.31 14.67
C GLU A 21 8.18 3.21 14.58
N ARG A 22 8.36 4.52 14.39
CA ARG A 22 7.26 5.43 14.06
C ARG A 22 6.58 5.08 12.74
N ALA A 23 7.35 4.73 11.72
CA ALA A 23 6.81 4.34 10.43
C ALA A 23 5.94 3.08 10.57
N PHE A 24 6.39 2.09 11.33
CA PHE A 24 5.61 0.89 11.64
C PHE A 24 4.29 1.20 12.37
N VAL A 25 4.32 2.06 13.41
CA VAL A 25 3.10 2.50 14.12
C VAL A 25 2.14 3.22 13.18
N ALA A 26 2.66 4.11 12.33
CA ALA A 26 1.86 4.85 11.36
C ALA A 26 1.20 3.92 10.33
N GLU A 27 1.95 2.98 9.76
CA GLU A 27 1.46 1.97 8.82
C GLU A 27 0.33 1.15 9.44
N THR A 28 0.55 0.59 10.64
CA THR A 28 -0.46 -0.22 11.35
C THR A 28 -1.75 0.57 11.61
N LEU A 29 -1.62 1.85 12.00
CA LEU A 29 -2.79 2.71 12.23
C LEU A 29 -3.54 3.02 10.93
N ILE A 30 -2.84 3.28 9.83
CA ILE A 30 -3.44 3.52 8.51
C ILE A 30 -4.16 2.25 8.03
N GLU A 31 -3.52 1.09 8.10
CA GLU A 31 -4.14 -0.20 7.75
C GLU A 31 -5.40 -0.47 8.60
N SER A 32 -5.39 -0.09 9.88
CA SER A 32 -6.57 -0.25 10.74
C SER A 32 -7.74 0.66 10.37
N LEU A 33 -7.46 1.77 9.66
CA LEU A 33 -8.48 2.69 9.15
C LEU A 33 -8.96 2.25 7.76
N ASP A 34 -8.11 1.57 6.99
CA ASP A 34 -8.43 0.93 5.71
C ASP A 34 -9.26 -0.35 5.90
N LEU A 35 -10.17 -0.36 6.88
CA LEU A 35 -11.16 -1.40 7.11
C LEU A 35 -12.04 -1.56 5.87
N ASP A 36 -11.65 -2.45 4.96
CA ASP A 36 -12.43 -3.17 3.95
C ASP A 36 -13.77 -2.53 3.51
N GLU A 37 -13.81 -1.23 3.24
CA GLU A 37 -14.79 -0.74 2.28
C GLU A 37 -14.25 -1.18 0.94
N ASP A 38 -14.70 -2.37 0.51
CA ASP A 38 -14.63 -2.80 -0.88
C ASP A 38 -15.08 -1.62 -1.75
N PHE A 39 -14.11 -0.83 -2.22
CA PHE A 39 -14.44 0.29 -3.06
C PHE A 39 -14.88 -0.32 -4.39
N ALA A 40 -16.04 0.12 -4.86
CA ALA A 40 -16.55 -0.37 -6.14
C ALA A 40 -15.56 0.02 -7.25
N ILE A 41 -14.76 -0.96 -7.71
CA ILE A 41 -13.96 -0.80 -8.92
C ILE A 41 -14.93 -0.55 -10.07
N SER A 42 -14.70 0.53 -10.82
CA SER A 42 -15.54 0.88 -11.95
C SER A 42 -15.56 -0.26 -12.98
N PRO A 43 -16.66 -0.44 -13.73
CA PRO A 43 -16.75 -1.50 -14.74
C PRO A 43 -15.56 -1.48 -15.72
N GLU A 44 -15.10 -0.29 -16.11
CA GLU A 44 -13.99 -0.09 -17.04
C GLU A 44 -12.67 -0.63 -16.47
N TRP A 45 -12.38 -0.34 -15.21
CA TRP A 45 -11.20 -0.87 -14.53
C TRP A 45 -11.29 -2.38 -14.34
N ARG A 46 -12.48 -2.90 -14.02
CA ARG A 46 -12.71 -4.33 -13.87
C ARG A 46 -12.49 -5.07 -15.19
N ASP A 47 -12.96 -4.51 -16.29
CA ASP A 47 -12.79 -5.08 -17.63
C ASP A 47 -11.32 -5.05 -18.07
N GLU A 48 -10.61 -3.96 -17.80
CA GLU A 48 -9.18 -3.84 -18.09
C GLU A 48 -8.34 -4.83 -17.29
N ILE A 49 -8.62 -5.01 -16.00
CA ILE A 49 -7.94 -6.01 -15.15
C ILE A 49 -8.13 -7.41 -15.75
N ARG A 50 -9.38 -7.80 -16.05
CA ARG A 50 -9.66 -9.12 -16.65
C ARG A 50 -8.96 -9.31 -17.99
N ARG A 51 -8.96 -8.28 -18.85
CA ARG A 51 -8.28 -8.32 -20.15
C ARG A 51 -6.78 -8.55 -19.98
N ARG A 52 -6.12 -7.81 -19.07
CA ARG A 52 -4.68 -7.97 -18.81
C ARG A 52 -4.33 -9.34 -18.26
N CYS A 53 -5.10 -9.85 -17.29
CA CYS A 53 -4.90 -11.21 -16.78
C CYS A 53 -4.98 -12.23 -17.92
N ALA A 54 -6.01 -12.15 -18.77
CA ALA A 54 -6.16 -13.05 -19.91
C ALA A 54 -4.99 -12.95 -20.92
N ASP A 55 -4.47 -11.75 -21.17
CA ASP A 55 -3.30 -11.55 -22.05
C ASP A 55 -2.01 -12.13 -21.46
N ILE A 56 -1.84 -12.06 -20.14
CA ILE A 56 -0.73 -12.69 -19.42
C ILE A 56 -0.84 -14.22 -19.48
N ASP A 57 -1.99 -14.76 -19.09
CA ASP A 57 -2.22 -16.21 -19.03
C ASP A 57 -2.09 -16.87 -20.41
N SER A 58 -2.54 -16.17 -21.45
CA SER A 58 -2.41 -16.62 -22.85
C SER A 58 -1.06 -16.30 -23.49
N LYS A 59 -0.11 -15.71 -22.75
CA LYS A 59 1.23 -15.32 -23.24
C LYS A 59 1.19 -14.38 -24.45
N ARG A 60 0.14 -13.56 -24.57
CA ARG A 60 0.02 -12.52 -25.59
C ARG A 60 0.73 -11.22 -25.24
N THR A 61 1.22 -11.10 -24.01
CA THR A 61 1.98 -9.94 -23.55
C THR A 61 3.38 -10.34 -23.10
N ILE A 62 4.33 -9.42 -23.25
CA ILE A 62 5.71 -9.59 -22.80
C ILE A 62 5.80 -9.02 -21.40
N LEU A 63 6.12 -9.87 -20.43
CA LEU A 63 6.37 -9.44 -19.06
C LEU A 63 7.76 -8.85 -18.93
N ILE A 64 7.88 -7.85 -18.06
CA ILE A 64 9.17 -7.29 -17.65
C ILE A 64 9.55 -7.96 -16.33
N ASP A 65 10.84 -8.24 -16.15
CA ASP A 65 11.33 -8.74 -14.88
C ASP A 65 11.11 -7.72 -13.76
N SER A 66 10.68 -8.22 -12.60
CA SER A 66 10.35 -7.39 -11.43
C SER A 66 11.55 -6.56 -10.95
N ALA A 67 12.76 -7.12 -10.97
CA ALA A 67 13.95 -6.40 -10.54
C ALA A 67 14.28 -5.24 -11.48
N SER A 68 14.09 -5.42 -12.79
CA SER A 68 14.24 -4.35 -13.78
C SER A 68 13.29 -3.19 -13.50
N VAL A 69 12.00 -3.46 -13.27
CA VAL A 69 11.00 -2.41 -12.98
C VAL A 69 11.35 -1.64 -11.71
N ILE A 70 11.70 -2.33 -10.63
CA ILE A 70 12.03 -1.67 -9.35
C ILE A 70 13.30 -0.81 -9.47
N ASN A 71 14.31 -1.29 -10.21
CA ASN A 71 15.53 -0.53 -10.44
C ASN A 71 15.26 0.75 -11.25
N GLU A 72 14.49 0.67 -12.34
CA GLU A 72 14.11 1.83 -13.14
C GLU A 72 13.34 2.89 -12.32
N LEU A 73 12.41 2.45 -11.46
CA LEU A 73 11.67 3.35 -10.57
C LEU A 73 12.60 4.06 -9.58
N ARG A 74 13.53 3.32 -8.97
CA ARG A 74 14.52 3.91 -8.05
C ARG A 74 15.39 4.93 -8.75
N GLU A 75 15.91 4.63 -9.93
CA GLU A 75 16.71 5.58 -10.71
C GLU A 75 15.95 6.87 -11.03
N LYS A 76 14.65 6.74 -11.34
CA LYS A 76 13.81 7.87 -11.73
C LYS A 76 13.40 8.77 -10.57
N TYR A 77 13.15 8.20 -9.38
CA TYR A 77 12.52 8.91 -8.26
C TYR A 77 13.42 9.11 -7.02
N THR A 78 14.63 8.55 -6.99
CA THR A 78 15.56 8.69 -5.85
C THR A 78 16.59 9.81 -6.07
N ARG A 79 16.17 10.96 -6.62
CA ARG A 79 17.00 12.17 -6.69
C ARG A 79 16.52 13.26 -5.76
#